data_AF-A0A1Z9C3Y0-F1
#
_entry.id   AF-A0A1Z9C3Y0-F1
#
_cell.length_a   1.000
_cell.length_b   1.000
_cell.length_c   1.000
_cell.angle_alpha   90.00
_cell.angle_beta   90.00
_cell.angle_gamma   90.00
#
_symmetry.space_group_name_H-M   'P 1'
#
loop_
_entity.id
_entity.type
_entity.pdbx_description
1 polymer ?
#
loop_
_entity_poly.entity_id
_entity_poly.type
_entity_poly.pdbx_seq_one_letter_code
_entity_poly.pdbx_strand_id
1 'polypeptide(L)'
;MALKQAIFLAQELDDQWSILRRRERNDRIARIFGSEVISSSRLNSAVGKGPKLTEGLEVYLHLKGVGRPDTFEAGARRSIGYLLEVSQDKAVDTYERKDANALREYLKGRGLAKESIARNMTNVRAVINFVLREHGLSTNNAFSGVYLGEEKAPKKRYVPTELELKTLQELCRKQDDELRWIIGIIINTGMRLSEAV
;
A
#
# COMPACT_ATOMS: atom_id res chain seq x y z
N MET A 1 -42.67 42.99 28.01
CA MET A 1 -41.75 42.58 26.92
C MET A 1 -40.29 42.62 27.37
N ALA A 2 -39.83 43.70 28.03
CA ALA A 2 -38.46 43.84 28.54
C ALA A 2 -37.99 42.73 29.51
N LEU A 3 -38.87 42.23 30.40
CA LEU A 3 -38.51 41.21 31.39
C LEU A 3 -38.15 39.86 30.75
N LYS A 4 -38.85 39.48 29.67
CA LYS A 4 -38.53 38.26 28.90
C LYS A 4 -37.19 38.38 28.18
N GLN A 5 -36.89 39.56 27.63
CA GLN A 5 -35.62 39.83 26.96
C GLN A 5 -34.44 39.78 27.93
N ALA A 6 -34.61 40.34 29.14
CA ALA A 6 -33.58 40.30 30.18
C ALA A 6 -33.27 38.87 30.64
N ILE A 7 -34.30 38.02 30.82
CA ILE A 7 -34.11 36.61 31.19
C ILE A 7 -33.39 35.84 30.08
N PHE A 8 -33.77 36.06 28.82
CA PHE A 8 -33.13 35.42 27.67
C PHE A 8 -31.63 35.77 27.57
N LEU A 9 -31.28 37.06 27.70
CA LEU A 9 -29.89 37.51 27.70
C LEU A 9 -29.09 36.97 28.90
N ALA A 10 -29.74 36.82 30.06
CA ALA A 10 -29.11 36.21 31.24
C ALA A 10 -28.79 34.73 31.02
N GLN A 11 -29.68 33.99 30.36
CA GLN A 11 -29.45 32.59 29.99
C GLN A 11 -28.29 32.46 28.99
N GLU A 12 -28.28 33.30 27.96
CA GLU A 12 -27.21 33.30 26.95
C GLU A 12 -25.85 33.65 27.56
N LEU A 13 -25.82 34.58 28.51
CA LEU A 13 -24.62 34.89 29.30
C LEU A 13 -24.17 33.68 30.13
N ASP A 14 -25.07 33.00 30.83
CA ASP A 14 -24.71 31.85 31.66
C ASP A 14 -24.17 30.68 30.81
N ASP A 15 -24.72 30.48 29.61
CA ASP A 15 -24.21 29.54 28.61
C ASP A 15 -22.77 29.90 28.18
N GLN A 16 -22.51 31.17 27.84
CA GLN A 16 -21.16 31.64 27.50
C GLN A 16 -20.18 31.47 28.67
N TRP A 17 -20.60 31.80 29.90
CA TRP A 17 -19.80 31.60 31.11
C TRP A 17 -19.53 30.12 31.41
N SER A 18 -20.46 29.23 31.06
CA SER A 18 -20.27 27.79 31.19
C SER A 18 -19.19 27.26 30.23
N ILE A 19 -19.15 27.79 29.00
CA ILE A 19 -18.16 27.44 27.98
C ILE A 19 -16.77 27.90 28.42
N LEU A 20 -16.65 29.15 28.89
CA LEU A 20 -15.38 29.70 29.36
C LEU A 20 -14.82 28.92 30.56
N ARG A 21 -15.66 28.60 31.54
CA ARG A 21 -15.25 27.77 32.69
C ARG A 21 -14.82 26.36 32.28
N ARG A 22 -15.45 25.75 31.28
CA ARG A 22 -15.03 24.43 30.75
C ARG A 22 -13.65 24.52 30.09
N ARG A 23 -13.40 25.55 29.28
CA ARG A 23 -12.09 25.78 28.65
C ARG A 23 -10.99 26.00 29.68
N GLU A 24 -11.22 26.87 30.66
CA GLU A 24 -10.23 27.15 31.71
C GLU A 24 -9.91 25.91 32.55
N ARG A 25 -10.94 25.12 32.91
CA ARG A 25 -10.71 23.83 33.60
C ARG A 25 -9.88 22.88 32.76
N ASN A 26 -10.17 22.74 31.47
CA ASN A 26 -9.40 21.88 30.57
C ASN A 26 -7.94 22.33 30.45
N ASP A 27 -7.68 23.63 30.37
CA ASP A 27 -6.32 24.18 30.29
C ASP A 27 -5.54 24.01 31.60
N ARG A 28 -6.21 24.08 32.75
CA ARG A 28 -5.62 23.79 34.06
C ARG A 28 -5.30 22.30 34.19
N ILE A 29 -6.20 21.43 33.75
CA ILE A 29 -5.99 19.97 33.73
C ILE A 29 -4.80 19.62 32.83
N ALA A 30 -4.72 20.20 31.62
CA ALA A 30 -3.61 19.99 30.68
C ALA A 30 -2.25 20.41 31.25
N ARG A 31 -2.21 21.47 32.06
CA ARG A 31 -0.99 21.94 32.73
C ARG A 31 -0.56 21.08 33.91
N ILE A 32 -1.51 20.57 34.70
CA ILE A 32 -1.21 19.78 35.91
C ILE A 32 -0.83 18.34 35.55
N PHE A 33 -1.53 17.73 34.59
CA PHE A 33 -1.38 16.32 34.27
C PHE A 33 -0.55 16.07 33.00
N GLY A 34 -0.01 17.13 32.38
CA GLY A 34 0.58 17.06 31.05
C GLY A 34 -0.50 16.86 29.97
N SER A 35 -0.18 17.28 28.74
CA SER A 35 -1.04 17.18 27.55
C SER A 35 -1.52 15.74 27.24
N GLU A 36 -0.96 14.74 27.92
CA GLU A 36 -1.29 13.33 27.73
C GLU A 36 -2.65 12.94 28.32
N VAL A 37 -3.17 13.61 29.36
CA VAL A 37 -4.43 13.16 30.00
C VAL A 37 -5.69 13.56 29.23
N ILE A 38 -5.64 14.59 28.38
CA ILE A 38 -6.74 14.88 27.43
C ILE A 38 -6.78 13.84 26.29
N SER A 39 -5.71 13.05 26.12
CA SER A 39 -5.69 11.89 25.22
C SER A 39 -6.48 10.70 25.76
N SER A 40 -7.12 10.78 26.94
CA SER A 40 -8.07 9.75 27.39
C SER A 40 -9.35 9.70 26.55
N SER A 41 -9.69 10.78 25.81
CA SER A 41 -10.68 10.71 24.71
C SER A 41 -10.09 10.19 23.39
N ARG A 42 -8.76 10.02 23.32
CA ARG A 42 -8.03 9.30 22.26
C ARG A 42 -7.65 7.86 22.64
N LEU A 43 -8.14 7.36 23.79
CA LEU A 43 -8.11 5.93 24.11
C LEU A 43 -9.24 5.14 23.42
N ASN A 44 -9.91 5.76 22.45
CA ASN A 44 -10.27 5.06 21.22
C ASN A 44 -8.98 4.91 20.41
N SER A 45 -8.06 4.05 20.86
CA SER A 45 -7.05 3.47 19.98
C SER A 45 -7.79 3.02 18.73
N ALA A 46 -7.47 3.65 17.61
CA ALA A 46 -8.06 3.48 16.29
C ALA A 46 -8.65 2.07 16.09
N VAL A 47 -9.93 1.88 16.45
CA VAL A 47 -10.69 0.75 15.94
C VAL A 47 -10.93 1.15 14.50
N GLY A 48 -9.98 0.77 13.64
CA GLY A 48 -10.13 1.03 12.22
C GLY A 48 -11.46 0.45 11.77
N LYS A 49 -12.15 1.23 10.95
CA LYS A 49 -13.50 0.89 10.51
C LYS A 49 -13.47 -0.23 9.47
N GLY A 50 -12.32 -0.46 8.85
CA GLY A 50 -12.11 -1.51 7.87
C GLY A 50 -11.63 -2.82 8.49
N PRO A 51 -11.71 -3.92 7.73
CA PRO A 51 -11.14 -5.20 8.12
C PRO A 51 -9.61 -5.11 8.21
N LYS A 52 -9.00 -6.13 8.81
CA LYS A 52 -7.54 -6.26 8.85
C LYS A 52 -6.97 -6.40 7.44
N LEU A 53 -5.68 -6.08 7.27
CA LEU A 53 -5.05 -6.15 5.96
C LEU A 53 -5.02 -7.57 5.40
N THR A 54 -4.78 -8.56 6.28
CA THR A 54 -4.80 -10.00 5.91
C THR A 54 -6.17 -10.45 5.43
N GLU A 55 -7.23 -10.11 6.17
CA GLU A 55 -8.62 -10.39 5.79
C GLU A 55 -8.99 -9.68 4.48
N GLY A 56 -8.61 -8.41 4.36
CA GLY A 56 -8.83 -7.60 3.15
C GLY A 56 -8.12 -8.16 1.92
N LEU A 57 -6.94 -8.77 2.09
CA LEU A 57 -6.23 -9.44 1.01
C LEU A 57 -7.02 -10.65 0.50
N GLU A 58 -7.58 -11.49 1.38
CA GLU A 58 -8.38 -12.64 0.95
C GLU A 58 -9.65 -12.19 0.20
N VAL A 59 -10.34 -11.14 0.70
CA VAL A 59 -11.48 -10.55 0.00
C VAL A 59 -11.08 -10.02 -1.38
N TYR A 60 -9.93 -9.34 -1.47
CA TYR A 60 -9.39 -8.86 -2.74
C TYR A 60 -9.12 -9.99 -3.71
N LEU A 61 -8.46 -11.07 -3.26
CA LEU A 61 -8.14 -12.22 -4.11
C LEU A 61 -9.40 -12.97 -4.55
N HIS A 62 -10.37 -13.16 -3.66
CA HIS A 62 -11.62 -13.82 -3.98
C HIS A 62 -12.43 -13.03 -5.04
N LEU A 63 -12.49 -11.70 -4.94
CA LEU A 63 -13.29 -10.87 -5.84
C LEU A 63 -12.56 -10.45 -7.13
N LYS A 64 -11.27 -10.12 -7.05
CA LYS A 64 -10.46 -9.67 -8.20
C LYS A 64 -9.62 -10.75 -8.85
N GLY A 65 -9.42 -11.89 -8.19
CA GLY A 65 -8.62 -13.01 -8.70
C GLY A 65 -9.34 -13.87 -9.73
N VAL A 66 -10.68 -13.85 -9.79
CA VAL A 66 -11.45 -14.65 -10.77
C VAL A 66 -11.04 -14.27 -12.20
N GLY A 67 -10.53 -15.26 -12.96
CA GLY A 67 -10.05 -15.08 -14.33
C GLY A 67 -8.67 -14.43 -14.47
N ARG A 68 -7.92 -14.26 -13.37
CA ARG A 68 -6.54 -13.78 -13.38
C ARG A 68 -5.56 -14.95 -13.32
N PRO A 69 -4.34 -14.80 -13.89
CA PRO A 69 -3.30 -15.82 -13.78
C PRO A 69 -2.78 -15.93 -12.34
N ASP A 70 -2.25 -17.09 -11.95
CA ASP A 70 -1.69 -17.35 -10.61
C ASP A 70 -0.61 -16.35 -10.18
N THR A 71 0.11 -15.79 -11.17
CA THR A 71 1.11 -14.73 -10.96
C THR A 71 0.52 -13.46 -10.33
N PHE A 72 -0.78 -13.20 -10.53
CA PHE A 72 -1.49 -12.09 -9.90
C PHE A 72 -1.63 -12.30 -8.40
N GLU A 73 -2.13 -13.47 -7.99
CA GLU A 73 -2.29 -13.81 -6.57
C GLU A 73 -0.93 -13.82 -5.87
N ALA A 74 0.06 -14.50 -6.45
CA ALA A 74 1.42 -14.51 -5.92
C ALA A 74 2.02 -13.09 -5.83
N GLY A 75 1.67 -12.19 -6.76
CA GLY A 75 2.04 -10.79 -6.75
C GLY A 75 1.45 -10.03 -5.55
N ALA A 76 0.14 -10.14 -5.34
CA ALA A 76 -0.57 -9.48 -4.25
C ALA A 76 -0.12 -10.00 -2.88
N ARG A 77 -0.08 -11.34 -2.70
CA ARG A 77 0.37 -11.98 -1.46
C ARG A 77 1.80 -11.57 -1.09
N ARG A 78 2.72 -11.56 -2.06
CA ARG A 78 4.10 -11.13 -1.84
C ARG A 78 4.18 -9.66 -1.40
N SER A 79 3.47 -8.77 -2.08
CA SER A 79 3.51 -7.34 -1.77
C SER A 79 2.90 -7.01 -0.40
N ILE A 80 1.80 -7.68 -0.02
CA ILE A 80 1.21 -7.56 1.32
C ILE A 80 2.11 -8.19 2.37
N GLY A 81 2.71 -9.35 2.09
CA GLY A 81 3.68 -9.98 2.98
C GLY A 81 4.83 -9.04 3.33
N TYR A 82 5.40 -8.33 2.36
CA TYR A 82 6.43 -7.32 2.63
C TYR A 82 5.96 -6.16 3.51
N LEU A 83 4.68 -5.78 3.43
CA LEU A 83 4.12 -4.74 4.31
C LEU A 83 3.98 -5.26 5.75
N LEU A 84 3.60 -6.52 5.93
CA LEU A 84 3.47 -7.15 7.25
C LEU A 84 4.82 -7.36 7.95
N GLU A 85 5.92 -7.45 7.21
CA GLU A 85 7.28 -7.50 7.78
C GLU A 85 7.70 -6.18 8.44
N VAL A 86 7.12 -5.05 8.02
CA VAL A 86 7.51 -3.71 8.49
C VAL A 86 6.43 -3.02 9.32
N SER A 87 5.20 -3.51 9.25
CA SER A 87 4.02 -2.92 9.87
C SER A 87 3.14 -4.02 10.43
N GLN A 88 2.45 -3.72 11.53
CA GLN A 88 1.52 -4.68 12.13
C GLN A 88 0.32 -4.93 11.21
N ASP A 89 -0.36 -6.06 11.40
CA ASP A 89 -1.64 -6.33 10.74
C ASP A 89 -2.74 -5.48 11.39
N LYS A 90 -2.96 -4.32 10.80
CA LYS A 90 -3.92 -3.31 11.25
C LYS A 90 -5.00 -3.11 10.21
N ALA A 91 -6.07 -2.44 10.62
CA ALA A 91 -7.18 -2.15 9.73
C ALA A 91 -6.75 -1.30 8.54
N VAL A 92 -7.30 -1.58 7.35
CA VAL A 92 -6.87 -0.98 6.08
C VAL A 92 -6.95 0.56 6.04
N ASP A 93 -7.82 1.17 6.85
CA ASP A 93 -8.00 2.62 6.98
C ASP A 93 -6.95 3.29 7.87
N THR A 94 -6.22 2.52 8.69
CA THR A 94 -5.25 3.03 9.68
C THR A 94 -3.81 3.07 9.18
N TYR A 95 -3.57 2.67 7.93
CA TYR A 95 -2.24 2.79 7.33
C TYR A 95 -1.91 4.25 7.02
N GLU A 96 -0.70 4.66 7.39
CA GLU A 96 -0.24 6.03 7.24
C GLU A 96 0.96 6.11 6.30
N ARG A 97 1.35 7.34 5.94
CA ARG A 97 2.55 7.59 5.13
C ARG A 97 3.81 6.99 5.76
N LYS A 98 3.87 6.88 7.09
CA LYS A 98 4.97 6.26 7.83
C LYS A 98 5.17 4.79 7.42
N ASP A 99 4.09 4.03 7.27
CA ASP A 99 4.15 2.62 6.86
C ASP A 99 4.65 2.47 5.42
N ALA A 100 4.19 3.34 4.53
CA ALA A 100 4.64 3.34 3.15
C ALA A 100 6.14 3.68 3.03
N ASN A 101 6.63 4.60 3.86
CA ASN A 101 8.06 4.90 3.92
C ASN A 101 8.88 3.74 4.52
N ALA A 102 8.36 3.07 5.56
CA ALA A 102 9.01 1.89 6.14
C ALA A 102 9.12 0.75 5.13
N LEU A 103 8.04 0.47 4.38
CA LEU A 103 8.04 -0.52 3.30
C LEU A 103 9.05 -0.15 2.21
N ARG A 104 9.16 1.13 1.84
CA ARG A 104 10.14 1.59 0.86
C ARG A 104 11.56 1.26 1.32
N GLU A 105 11.91 1.64 2.55
CA GLU A 105 13.27 1.42 3.08
C GLU A 105 13.59 -0.07 3.21
N TYR A 106 12.63 -0.89 3.63
CA TYR A 106 12.79 -2.34 3.69
C TYR A 106 13.07 -2.96 2.31
N LEU A 107 12.30 -2.57 1.29
CA LEU A 107 12.51 -3.10 -0.07
C LEU A 107 13.81 -2.59 -0.69
N LYS A 108 14.23 -1.36 -0.36
CA LYS A 108 15.56 -0.85 -0.73
C LYS A 108 16.67 -1.63 -0.04
N GLY A 109 16.54 -1.90 1.26
CA GLY A 109 17.50 -2.70 2.03
C GLY A 109 17.66 -4.13 1.50
N ARG A 110 16.60 -4.69 0.90
CA ARG A 110 16.64 -5.97 0.18
C ARG A 110 17.27 -5.91 -1.21
N GLY A 111 17.69 -4.73 -1.69
CA GLY A 111 18.33 -4.56 -2.99
C GLY A 111 17.37 -4.63 -4.19
N LEU A 112 16.06 -4.42 -4.00
CA LEU A 112 15.12 -4.41 -5.12
C LEU A 112 15.34 -3.18 -6.02
N ALA A 113 15.18 -3.37 -7.33
CA ALA A 113 15.17 -2.28 -8.29
C ALA A 113 13.98 -1.34 -8.07
N LYS A 114 14.14 -0.06 -8.43
CA LYS A 114 13.14 1.01 -8.22
C LYS A 114 11.77 0.64 -8.82
N GLU A 115 11.75 0.05 -10.01
CA GLU A 115 10.54 -0.39 -10.70
C GLU A 115 9.85 -1.52 -9.93
N SER A 116 10.63 -2.42 -9.32
CA SER A 116 10.08 -3.50 -8.49
C SER A 116 9.47 -2.95 -7.21
N ILE A 117 10.10 -1.95 -6.59
CA ILE A 117 9.54 -1.25 -5.41
C ILE A 117 8.23 -0.55 -5.79
N ALA A 118 8.21 0.18 -6.91
CA ALA A 118 7.02 0.87 -7.41
C ALA A 118 5.85 -0.10 -7.68
N ARG A 119 6.13 -1.27 -8.28
CA ARG A 119 5.14 -2.34 -8.48
C ARG A 119 4.59 -2.87 -7.17
N ASN A 120 5.45 -3.12 -6.17
CA ASN A 120 4.98 -3.57 -4.85
C ASN A 120 4.09 -2.52 -4.18
N MET A 121 4.47 -1.24 -4.21
CA MET A 121 3.63 -0.14 -3.69
C MET A 121 2.28 -0.07 -4.41
N THR A 122 2.27 -0.28 -5.73
CA THR A 122 1.05 -0.29 -6.54
C THR A 122 0.13 -1.44 -6.17
N ASN A 123 0.67 -2.64 -5.95
CA ASN A 123 -0.09 -3.81 -5.50
C ASN A 123 -0.70 -3.57 -4.12
N VAL A 124 0.09 -3.12 -3.15
CA VAL A 124 -0.39 -2.79 -1.79
C VAL A 124 -1.52 -1.76 -1.88
N ARG A 125 -1.31 -0.69 -2.66
CA ARG A 125 -2.31 0.36 -2.88
C ARG A 125 -3.60 -0.20 -3.50
N ALA A 126 -3.48 -1.13 -4.44
CA ALA A 126 -4.62 -1.73 -5.12
C ALA A 126 -5.47 -2.56 -4.15
N VAL A 127 -4.84 -3.37 -3.29
CA VAL A 127 -5.53 -4.17 -2.26
C VAL A 127 -6.24 -3.24 -1.27
N ILE A 128 -5.50 -2.30 -0.65
CA ILE A 128 -6.06 -1.41 0.38
C ILE A 128 -7.21 -0.57 -0.18
N ASN A 129 -7.04 0.07 -1.35
CA ASN A 129 -8.09 0.90 -1.92
C ASN A 129 -9.30 0.10 -2.41
N PHE A 130 -9.11 -1.15 -2.82
CA PHE A 130 -10.24 -2.01 -3.15
C PHE A 130 -11.08 -2.28 -1.90
N VAL A 131 -10.44 -2.75 -0.83
CA VAL A 131 -11.13 -3.09 0.43
C VAL A 131 -11.80 -1.86 1.06
N LEU A 132 -11.15 -0.69 1.01
CA LEU A 132 -11.76 0.56 1.48
C LEU A 132 -13.03 0.91 0.71
N ARG A 133 -13.03 0.75 -0.62
CA ARG A 133 -14.20 1.02 -1.46
C ARG A 133 -15.34 0.04 -1.19
N GLU A 134 -15.04 -1.23 -1.00
CA GLU A 134 -16.04 -2.25 -0.64
C GLU A 134 -16.75 -1.90 0.69
N HIS A 135 -16.04 -1.29 1.64
CA HIS A 135 -16.61 -0.89 2.94
C HIS A 135 -17.16 0.55 2.94
N GLY A 136 -17.25 1.22 1.79
CA GLY A 136 -17.72 2.61 1.68
C GLY A 136 -16.81 3.64 2.38
N LEU A 137 -15.54 3.28 2.63
CA LEU A 137 -14.55 4.14 3.26
C LEU A 137 -13.80 4.97 2.21
N SER A 138 -13.31 6.14 2.63
CA SER A 138 -12.50 7.01 1.77
C SER A 138 -11.19 6.34 1.37
N THR A 139 -10.79 6.47 0.11
CA THR A 139 -9.52 5.93 -0.38
C THR A 139 -8.33 6.49 0.38
N ASN A 140 -7.34 5.64 0.68
CA ASN A 140 -6.16 6.02 1.44
C ASN A 140 -5.00 6.37 0.49
N ASN A 141 -4.44 7.57 0.64
CA ASN A 141 -3.33 8.06 -0.16
C ASN A 141 -1.95 7.76 0.46
N ALA A 142 -1.87 7.01 1.56
CA ALA A 142 -0.63 6.65 2.25
C ALA A 142 0.44 6.06 1.33
N PHE A 143 0.04 5.23 0.36
CA PHE A 143 0.94 4.57 -0.59
C PHE A 143 1.05 5.29 -1.96
N SER A 144 0.37 6.43 -2.14
CA SER A 144 0.38 7.18 -3.39
C SER A 144 1.50 8.23 -3.43
N GLY A 145 2.30 8.25 -4.50
CA GLY A 145 3.35 9.27 -4.68
C GLY A 145 4.51 9.15 -3.69
N VAL A 146 4.82 7.94 -3.23
CA VAL A 146 5.98 7.69 -2.36
C VAL A 146 7.26 7.98 -3.15
N TYR A 147 8.08 8.91 -2.67
CA TYR A 147 9.35 9.25 -3.31
C TYR A 147 10.31 8.04 -3.27
N LEU A 148 10.74 7.53 -4.43
CA LEU A 148 11.62 6.36 -4.51
C LEU A 148 13.10 6.71 -4.66
N GLY A 149 13.45 8.00 -4.77
CA GLY A 149 14.80 8.47 -5.10
C GLY A 149 14.93 8.90 -6.57
N GLU A 150 16.12 9.33 -6.95
CA GLU A 150 16.43 9.76 -8.31
C GLU A 150 16.29 8.62 -9.33
N GLU A 151 16.07 8.96 -10.60
CA GLU A 151 16.06 8.00 -11.68
C GLU A 151 17.49 7.60 -12.01
N LYS A 152 17.86 6.35 -11.69
CA LYS A 152 19.02 5.72 -12.28
C LYS A 152 18.63 5.24 -13.67
N ALA A 153 19.51 5.40 -14.65
CA ALA A 153 19.28 4.91 -16.00
C ALA A 153 18.85 3.43 -15.95
N PRO A 154 17.75 3.05 -16.61
CA PRO A 154 17.26 1.68 -16.56
C PRO A 154 18.34 0.75 -17.10
N LYS A 155 18.64 -0.32 -16.36
CA LYS A 155 19.55 -1.36 -16.83
C LYS A 155 18.86 -2.08 -18.00
N LYS A 156 19.22 -1.69 -19.23
CA LYS A 156 18.70 -2.34 -20.44
C LYS A 156 19.05 -3.83 -20.38
N ARG A 157 18.05 -4.68 -20.63
CA ARG A 157 18.31 -6.10 -20.84
C ARG A 157 19.19 -6.24 -22.08
N TYR A 158 20.15 -7.14 -22.01
CA TYR A 158 20.96 -7.49 -23.17
C TYR A 158 20.04 -8.06 -24.26
N VAL A 159 20.27 -7.59 -25.49
CA VAL A 159 19.57 -8.05 -26.69
C VAL A 159 20.64 -8.70 -27.56
N PRO A 160 20.55 -10.02 -27.83
CA PRO A 160 21.50 -10.70 -28.71
C PRO A 160 21.47 -10.08 -30.12
N THR A 161 22.64 -10.02 -30.74
CA THR A 161 22.80 -9.64 -32.15
C THR A 161 22.44 -10.81 -33.07
N GLU A 162 22.19 -10.52 -34.35
CA GLU A 162 21.87 -11.55 -35.35
C GLU A 162 22.99 -12.60 -35.51
N LEU A 163 24.25 -12.18 -35.38
CA LEU A 163 25.41 -13.08 -35.43
C LEU A 163 25.44 -14.04 -34.23
N GLU A 164 25.14 -13.54 -33.04
CA GLU A 164 25.07 -14.36 -31.83
C GLU A 164 23.91 -15.36 -31.91
N LEU A 165 22.76 -14.96 -32.48
CA LEU A 165 21.63 -15.85 -32.72
C LEU A 165 21.98 -16.97 -33.72
N LYS A 166 22.67 -16.65 -34.83
CA LYS A 166 23.12 -17.66 -35.80
C LYS A 166 24.10 -18.65 -35.16
N THR A 167 25.05 -18.13 -34.40
CA THR A 167 26.03 -18.96 -33.66
C THR A 167 25.32 -19.87 -32.67
N LEU A 168 24.34 -19.34 -31.93
CA LEU A 168 23.54 -20.11 -30.98
C LEU A 168 22.74 -21.23 -31.68
N GLN A 169 22.16 -20.96 -32.85
CA GLN A 169 21.44 -21.97 -33.64
C GLN A 169 22.36 -23.11 -34.10
N GLU A 170 23.57 -22.79 -34.57
CA GLU A 170 24.55 -23.82 -34.96
C GLU A 170 24.96 -24.70 -33.78
N LEU A 171 25.18 -24.10 -32.60
CA LEU A 171 25.49 -24.83 -31.38
C LEU A 171 24.32 -25.72 -30.93
N CYS A 172 23.08 -25.24 -31.06
CA CYS A 172 21.89 -26.02 -30.74
C CYS A 172 21.78 -27.25 -31.64
N ARG A 173 22.01 -27.10 -32.95
CA ARG A 173 21.99 -28.22 -33.91
C ARG A 173 23.12 -29.23 -33.70
N LYS A 174 24.30 -28.77 -33.28
CA LYS A 174 25.44 -29.67 -33.01
C LYS A 174 25.20 -30.58 -31.81
N GLN A 175 24.48 -30.09 -30.80
CA GLN A 175 24.21 -30.85 -29.57
C GLN A 175 23.00 -31.79 -29.72
N ASP A 176 21.98 -31.37 -30.49
CA ASP A 176 20.83 -32.19 -30.87
C ASP A 176 20.01 -32.76 -29.69
N ASP A 177 19.56 -31.90 -28.76
CA ASP A 177 18.69 -32.29 -27.64
C ASP A 177 17.44 -31.42 -27.52
N GLU A 178 16.40 -31.97 -26.87
CA GLU A 178 15.05 -31.39 -26.78
C GLU A 178 15.07 -29.93 -26.33
N LEU A 179 15.85 -29.59 -25.28
CA LEU A 179 15.94 -28.23 -24.76
C LEU A 179 16.49 -27.24 -25.80
N ARG A 180 17.47 -27.67 -26.59
CA ARG A 180 18.11 -26.83 -27.61
C ARG A 180 17.27 -26.75 -28.89
N TRP A 181 16.45 -27.75 -29.17
CA TRP A 181 15.39 -27.66 -30.19
C TRP A 181 14.32 -26.64 -29.82
N ILE A 182 13.90 -26.57 -28.54
CA ILE A 182 12.96 -25.53 -28.05
C ILE A 182 13.56 -24.13 -28.27
N ILE A 183 14.84 -23.93 -27.94
CA ILE A 183 15.54 -22.66 -28.20
C ILE A 183 15.53 -22.35 -29.71
N GLY A 184 15.81 -23.33 -30.56
CA GLY A 184 15.76 -23.17 -32.02
C GLY A 184 14.39 -22.73 -32.53
N ILE A 185 13.29 -23.31 -32.03
CA ILE A 185 11.93 -22.93 -32.39
C ILE A 185 11.63 -21.49 -31.95
N ILE A 186 12.00 -21.12 -30.72
CA ILE A 186 11.80 -19.77 -30.18
C ILE A 186 12.54 -18.72 -31.03
N ILE A 187 13.78 -18.99 -31.44
CA ILE A 187 14.56 -18.06 -32.26
C ILE A 187 13.92 -17.85 -33.63
N ASN A 188 13.38 -18.91 -34.26
CA ASN A 188 12.80 -18.81 -35.60
C ASN A 188 11.40 -18.20 -35.63
N THR A 189 10.61 -18.42 -34.57
CA THR A 189 9.19 -17.98 -34.52
C THR A 189 8.99 -16.70 -33.73
N GLY A 190 9.91 -16.36 -32.82
CA GLY A 190 9.75 -15.26 -31.88
C GLY A 190 8.68 -15.50 -30.80
N MET A 191 8.20 -16.73 -30.64
CA MET A 191 7.20 -17.09 -29.63
C MET A 191 7.76 -16.99 -28.19
N ARG A 192 6.88 -16.86 -27.20
CA ARG A 192 7.32 -16.83 -25.79
C ARG A 192 7.74 -18.24 -25.34
N LEU A 193 8.66 -18.30 -24.37
CA LEU A 193 9.08 -19.57 -23.78
C LEU A 193 7.90 -20.40 -23.23
N SER A 194 6.89 -19.74 -22.65
CA SER A 194 5.68 -20.41 -22.13
C SER A 194 4.75 -20.96 -23.22
N GLU A 195 4.96 -20.60 -24.48
CA GLU A 195 4.18 -21.11 -25.62
C GLU A 195 4.89 -22.28 -26.30
N ALA A 196 6.20 -22.41 -26.09
CA ALA A 196 7.04 -23.45 -26.69
C ALA A 196 7.21 -24.69 -25.81
N VAL A 197 6.79 -24.61 -24.54
CA VAL A 197 6.87 -25.67 -23.51
C VAL A 197 5.46 -26.15 -23.19
#